data_AF-A0A925V482-F1
#
_entry.id   AF-A0A925V482-F1
#
_cell.length_a   1.000
_cell.length_b   1.000
_cell.length_c   1.000
_cell.angle_alpha   90.00
_cell.angle_beta   90.00
_cell.angle_gamma   90.00
#
_symmetry.space_group_name_H-M   'P 1'
#
loop_
_entity.id
_entity.type
_entity.pdbx_description
1 polymer ?
#
loop_
_entity_poly.entity_id
_entity_poly.type
_entity_poly.pdbx_seq_one_letter_code
_entity_poly.pdbx_strand_id
1 'polypeptide(L)'
;AALRARLDAVYGEPHELARVSPAAFPEADLEFYDRARAAFEKKAYRWLADVEDLTLTRIYPQNRTFMRLFVDAGSMIRASVYHLHPRGVVLSMLQLVQLYPRNLRVIELVSEVQGVFLVTSNTHGIDRLEPPPEARIERLPMLTPLDELVQRHESRITELLRSHPERTPVHFETYEDVLGSIGRAHVTMARHRQKVGGLSRDELERLKGRPLSASEEAFLREVQGKPEA
;
A
#
# COMPACT_ATOMS: atom_id res chain seq x y z
N ALA A 1 18.51 -1.65 -16.54
CA ALA A 1 17.48 -2.62 -16.99
C ALA A 1 16.61 -3.26 -15.88
N ALA A 2 17.14 -4.12 -14.98
CA ALA A 2 16.31 -4.98 -14.11
C ALA A 2 15.45 -4.28 -13.05
N LEU A 3 15.93 -3.20 -12.42
CA LEU A 3 15.14 -2.44 -11.42
C LEU A 3 13.99 -1.67 -12.08
N ARG A 4 14.22 -1.08 -13.26
CA ARG A 4 13.17 -0.41 -14.06
C ARG A 4 12.05 -1.39 -14.42
N ALA A 5 12.41 -2.54 -14.99
CA ALA A 5 11.42 -3.57 -15.31
C ALA A 5 10.63 -4.06 -14.08
N ARG A 6 11.25 -4.10 -12.89
CA ARG A 6 10.55 -4.41 -11.64
C ARG A 6 9.62 -3.29 -11.19
N LEU A 7 10.04 -2.03 -11.28
CA LEU A 7 9.18 -0.89 -10.95
C LEU A 7 8.01 -0.78 -11.93
N ASP A 8 8.26 -0.97 -13.22
CA ASP A 8 7.23 -1.03 -14.25
C ASP A 8 6.30 -2.23 -14.01
N ALA A 9 6.80 -3.37 -13.51
CA ALA A 9 5.93 -4.51 -13.16
C ALA A 9 5.10 -4.27 -11.89
N VAL A 10 5.62 -3.52 -10.91
CA VAL A 10 4.90 -3.16 -9.67
C VAL A 10 3.91 -2.00 -9.91
N TYR A 11 4.17 -1.13 -10.88
CA TYR A 11 3.36 0.07 -11.09
C TYR A 11 2.81 0.20 -12.51
N GLY A 12 2.82 -0.87 -13.32
CA GLY A 12 2.42 -0.82 -14.72
C GLY A 12 1.01 -1.34 -14.99
N GLU A 13 0.56 -2.33 -14.20
CA GLU A 13 -0.71 -3.03 -14.41
C GLU A 13 -1.46 -3.18 -13.07
N PRO A 14 -2.79 -3.33 -13.09
CA PRO A 14 -3.54 -3.74 -11.91
C PRO A 14 -2.99 -5.04 -11.35
N HIS A 15 -2.75 -5.08 -10.04
CA HIS A 15 -2.32 -6.31 -9.40
C HIS A 15 -3.40 -7.38 -9.40
N GLU A 16 -2.96 -8.62 -9.60
CA GLU A 16 -3.80 -9.80 -9.48
C GLU A 16 -3.83 -10.25 -8.02
N LEU A 17 -5.02 -10.24 -7.42
CA LEU A 17 -5.25 -10.73 -6.06
C LEU A 17 -5.99 -12.06 -6.11
N ALA A 18 -5.48 -13.04 -5.35
CA ALA A 18 -6.12 -14.35 -5.23
C ALA A 18 -6.53 -14.61 -3.78
N ARG A 19 -7.70 -15.22 -3.58
CA ARG A 19 -8.11 -15.72 -2.26
C ARG A 19 -7.20 -16.87 -1.85
N VAL A 20 -6.80 -16.88 -0.58
CA VAL A 20 -5.90 -17.89 -0.02
C VAL A 20 -6.40 -18.38 1.32
N SER A 21 -5.86 -19.51 1.78
CA SER A 21 -6.07 -19.97 3.15
C SER A 21 -4.86 -19.60 4.03
N PRO A 22 -5.05 -19.35 5.34
CA PRO A 22 -3.96 -19.15 6.28
C PRO A 22 -2.91 -20.28 6.26
N ALA A 23 -3.34 -21.52 5.99
CA ALA A 23 -2.45 -22.69 5.92
C ALA A 23 -1.39 -22.59 4.81
N ALA A 24 -1.61 -21.77 3.78
CA ALA A 24 -0.65 -21.54 2.71
C ALA A 24 0.50 -20.56 3.09
N PHE A 25 0.43 -19.99 4.31
CA PHE A 25 1.36 -19.00 4.85
C PHE A 25 1.79 -19.37 6.28
N PRO A 26 2.58 -20.44 6.45
CA PRO A 26 2.99 -20.91 7.78
C PRO A 26 3.86 -19.91 8.55
N GLU A 27 4.49 -18.96 7.86
CA GLU A 27 5.23 -17.87 8.51
C GLU A 27 4.34 -16.72 9.00
N ALA A 28 3.04 -16.78 8.73
CA ALA A 28 2.16 -15.69 9.05
C ALA A 28 1.97 -15.53 10.55
N ASP A 29 2.05 -14.30 11.05
CA ASP A 29 1.66 -13.94 12.42
C ASP A 29 0.12 -13.98 12.54
N LEU A 30 -0.47 -15.18 12.56
CA LEU A 30 -1.92 -15.40 12.59
C LEU A 30 -2.56 -14.78 13.83
N GLU A 31 -1.87 -14.77 14.96
CA GLU A 31 -2.36 -14.10 16.18
C GLU A 31 -2.57 -12.59 15.96
N PHE A 32 -1.68 -11.92 15.22
CA PHE A 32 -1.89 -10.53 14.85
C PHE A 32 -3.16 -10.34 14.01
N TYR A 33 -3.40 -11.18 13.00
CA TYR A 33 -4.60 -11.07 12.17
C TYR A 33 -5.88 -11.37 12.94
N ASP A 34 -5.84 -12.30 13.89
CA ASP A 34 -7.01 -12.66 14.68
C ASP A 34 -7.33 -11.59 15.72
N ARG A 35 -6.32 -10.98 16.34
CA ARG A 35 -6.51 -9.78 17.18
C ARG A 35 -7.07 -8.61 16.37
N ALA A 36 -6.53 -8.35 15.18
CA ALA A 36 -7.02 -7.30 14.31
C ALA A 36 -8.46 -7.57 13.86
N ARG A 37 -8.78 -8.81 13.47
CA ARG A 37 -10.14 -9.23 13.12
C ARG A 37 -11.12 -8.98 14.26
N ALA A 38 -10.82 -9.44 15.47
CA ALA A 38 -11.68 -9.25 16.62
C ALA A 38 -11.89 -7.76 16.95
N ALA A 39 -10.85 -6.93 16.79
CA ALA A 39 -10.95 -5.48 16.99
C ALA A 39 -11.81 -4.80 15.92
N PHE A 40 -11.67 -5.19 14.65
CA PHE A 40 -12.51 -4.72 13.55
C PHE A 40 -13.97 -5.13 13.71
N GLU A 41 -14.25 -6.40 14.05
CA GLU A 41 -15.61 -6.90 14.28
C GLU A 41 -16.32 -6.16 15.42
N LYS A 42 -15.61 -5.79 16.49
CA LYS A 42 -16.15 -4.92 17.56
C LYS A 42 -16.55 -3.52 17.08
N LYS A 43 -16.01 -3.06 15.96
CA LYS A 43 -16.38 -1.81 15.28
C LYS A 43 -17.35 -2.01 14.13
N ALA A 44 -18.01 -3.17 14.08
CA ALA A 44 -18.94 -3.54 13.02
C ALA A 44 -18.31 -3.63 11.62
N TYR A 45 -17.00 -3.85 11.53
CA TYR A 45 -16.38 -4.26 10.27
C TYR A 45 -16.60 -5.77 10.09
N ARG A 46 -16.94 -6.17 8.88
CA ARG A 46 -17.04 -7.58 8.49
C ARG A 46 -15.77 -8.02 7.79
N TRP A 47 -15.30 -9.22 8.12
CA TRP A 47 -14.25 -9.89 7.37
C TRP A 47 -14.79 -10.32 5.99
N LEU A 48 -13.99 -10.11 4.95
CA LEU A 48 -14.33 -10.48 3.57
C LEU A 48 -13.58 -11.71 3.09
N ALA A 49 -12.25 -11.65 3.13
CA ALA A 49 -11.38 -12.65 2.55
C ALA A 49 -9.96 -12.50 3.08
N ASP A 50 -9.23 -13.60 3.02
CA ASP A 50 -7.78 -13.61 3.08
C ASP A 50 -7.24 -13.71 1.64
N VAL A 51 -6.26 -12.89 1.27
CA VAL A 51 -5.74 -12.78 -0.09
C VAL A 51 -4.22 -12.72 -0.16
N GLU A 52 -3.69 -13.01 -1.34
CA GLU A 52 -2.31 -12.80 -1.75
C GLU A 52 -2.26 -11.96 -3.03
N ASP A 53 -1.27 -11.09 -3.11
CA ASP A 53 -0.92 -10.38 -4.35
C ASP A 53 0.01 -11.25 -5.22
N LEU A 54 -0.57 -11.86 -6.25
CA LEU A 54 0.15 -12.73 -7.16
C LEU A 54 1.12 -11.95 -8.06
N THR A 55 0.81 -10.70 -8.37
CA THR A 55 1.72 -9.82 -9.13
C THR A 55 2.99 -9.58 -8.33
N LEU A 56 2.87 -9.15 -7.07
CA LEU A 56 4.04 -8.96 -6.20
C LEU A 56 4.76 -10.27 -5.90
N THR A 57 4.03 -11.38 -5.76
CA THR A 57 4.63 -12.72 -5.53
C THR A 57 5.49 -13.16 -6.70
N ARG A 58 5.07 -12.92 -7.95
CA ARG A 58 5.91 -13.22 -9.13
C ARG A 58 7.19 -12.40 -9.15
N ILE A 59 7.14 -11.15 -8.68
CA ILE A 59 8.29 -10.23 -8.66
C ILE A 59 9.23 -10.55 -7.48
N TYR A 60 8.65 -10.89 -6.33
CA TYR A 60 9.36 -11.16 -5.07
C TYR A 60 8.85 -12.47 -4.43
N PRO A 61 9.17 -13.64 -5.00
CA PRO A 61 8.62 -14.93 -4.58
C PRO A 61 8.98 -15.33 -3.14
N GLN A 62 10.06 -14.76 -2.60
CA GLN A 62 10.47 -14.94 -1.21
C GLN A 62 9.72 -14.04 -0.21
N ASN A 63 8.94 -13.06 -0.69
CA ASN A 63 8.22 -12.05 0.08
C ASN A 63 6.71 -12.12 -0.15
N ARG A 64 6.18 -13.35 -0.30
CA ARG A 64 4.74 -13.61 -0.34
C ARG A 64 4.06 -12.92 0.85
N THR A 65 3.01 -12.17 0.57
CA THR A 65 2.33 -11.35 1.58
C THR A 65 0.90 -11.84 1.72
N PHE A 66 0.58 -12.35 2.90
CA PHE A 66 -0.78 -12.65 3.31
C PHE A 66 -1.46 -11.34 3.72
N MET A 67 -2.67 -11.08 3.21
CA MET A 67 -3.47 -9.92 3.56
C MET A 67 -4.87 -10.35 3.97
N ARG A 68 -5.42 -9.71 4.99
CA ARG A 68 -6.82 -9.90 5.42
C ARG A 68 -7.62 -8.65 5.13
N LEU A 69 -8.74 -8.82 4.43
CA LEU A 69 -9.60 -7.74 3.96
C LEU A 69 -10.88 -7.63 4.81
N PHE A 70 -11.29 -6.40 5.07
CA PHE A 70 -12.52 -6.07 5.78
C PHE A 70 -13.26 -4.92 5.11
N VAL A 71 -14.54 -4.79 5.42
CA VAL A 71 -15.33 -3.60 5.11
C VAL A 71 -16.14 -3.18 6.34
N ASP A 72 -16.31 -1.87 6.55
CA ASP A 72 -17.13 -1.33 7.64
C ASP A 72 -18.63 -1.58 7.45
N ALA A 73 -19.43 -1.27 8.48
CA ALA A 73 -20.88 -1.42 8.45
C ALA A 73 -21.58 -0.49 7.43
N GLY A 74 -21.00 0.68 7.16
CA GLY A 74 -21.51 1.63 6.16
C GLY A 74 -21.13 1.29 4.73
N SER A 75 -20.35 0.23 4.51
CA SER A 75 -19.81 -0.17 3.21
C SER A 75 -19.01 0.93 2.52
N MET A 76 -18.39 1.87 3.23
CA MET A 76 -17.62 2.98 2.64
C MET A 76 -16.11 2.85 2.83
N ILE A 77 -15.69 2.04 3.80
CA ILE A 77 -14.29 1.87 4.20
C ILE A 77 -13.91 0.43 3.96
N ARG A 78 -12.92 0.21 3.08
CA ARG A 78 -12.21 -1.06 3.02
C ARG A 78 -10.98 -1.01 3.92
N ALA A 79 -10.78 -2.02 4.74
CA ALA A 79 -9.57 -2.17 5.53
C ALA A 79 -8.74 -3.36 5.03
N SER A 80 -7.42 -3.21 5.06
CA SER A 80 -6.46 -4.27 4.81
C SER A 80 -5.52 -4.39 5.99
N VAL A 81 -5.32 -5.61 6.46
CA VAL A 81 -4.33 -5.94 7.48
C VAL A 81 -3.32 -6.87 6.84
N TYR A 82 -2.04 -6.58 7.02
CA TYR A 82 -0.97 -7.44 6.49
C TYR A 82 0.30 -7.28 7.31
N HIS A 83 1.17 -8.28 7.23
CA HIS A 83 2.54 -8.16 7.71
C HIS A 83 3.49 -8.21 6.53
N LEU A 84 4.60 -7.49 6.62
CA LEU A 84 5.72 -7.66 5.70
C LEU A 84 6.88 -8.28 6.46
N HIS A 85 7.36 -9.40 5.94
CA HIS A 85 8.61 -10.05 6.35
C HIS A 85 9.62 -9.89 5.21
N PRO A 86 10.30 -8.73 5.10
CA PRO A 86 11.28 -8.54 4.04
C PRO A 86 12.37 -9.62 4.14
N ARG A 87 12.54 -10.42 3.09
CA ARG A 87 13.61 -11.42 2.91
C ARG A 87 14.43 -11.10 1.66
N GLY A 88 15.68 -11.54 1.63
CA GLY A 88 16.57 -11.43 0.45
C GLY A 88 17.08 -10.01 0.15
N VAL A 89 17.36 -9.69 -1.12
CA VAL A 89 17.99 -8.41 -1.55
C VAL A 89 17.16 -7.16 -1.17
N VAL A 90 15.84 -7.30 -0.98
CA VAL A 90 14.97 -6.24 -0.44
C VAL A 90 15.37 -5.87 0.99
N LEU A 91 15.78 -6.86 1.78
CA LEU A 91 16.39 -6.66 3.09
C LEU A 91 17.70 -5.86 2.96
N SER A 92 18.52 -6.10 1.93
CA SER A 92 19.77 -5.36 1.68
C SER A 92 19.53 -3.89 1.32
N MET A 93 18.48 -3.58 0.56
CA MET A 93 18.10 -2.18 0.26
C MET A 93 17.48 -1.45 1.46
N LEU A 94 16.73 -2.16 2.32
CA LEU A 94 16.07 -1.56 3.50
C LEU A 94 16.99 -1.54 4.75
N GLN A 95 17.94 -2.46 4.90
CA GLN A 95 18.83 -2.58 6.07
C GLN A 95 20.03 -1.62 6.06
N LEU A 96 20.36 -1.02 4.92
CA LEU A 96 21.43 -0.01 4.84
C LEU A 96 21.14 1.25 5.67
N VAL A 97 19.95 1.36 6.28
CA VAL A 97 19.51 2.51 7.10
C VAL A 97 19.23 2.14 8.58
N GLN A 98 19.51 0.92 9.04
CA GLN A 98 19.41 0.46 10.46
C GLN A 98 18.12 0.81 11.26
N LEU A 99 17.01 1.23 10.63
CA LEU A 99 15.85 1.78 11.33
C LEU A 99 14.53 1.03 11.09
N TYR A 100 14.54 -0.11 10.40
CA TYR A 100 13.30 -0.83 10.07
C TYR A 100 13.06 -2.06 10.97
N PRO A 101 11.89 -2.16 11.65
CA PRO A 101 11.49 -3.35 12.37
C PRO A 101 11.47 -4.57 11.43
N ARG A 102 11.97 -5.72 11.89
CA ARG A 102 11.98 -6.98 11.11
C ARG A 102 10.58 -7.44 10.70
N ASN A 103 9.55 -7.06 11.45
CA ASN A 103 8.17 -7.42 11.24
C ASN A 103 7.33 -6.15 11.16
N LEU A 104 6.94 -5.74 9.96
CA LEU A 104 6.07 -4.58 9.77
C LEU A 104 4.63 -5.06 9.77
N ARG A 105 3.88 -4.71 10.82
CA ARG A 105 2.45 -5.00 10.92
C ARG A 105 1.68 -3.78 10.45
N VAL A 106 1.00 -3.91 9.32
CA VAL A 106 0.32 -2.81 8.65
C VAL A 106 -1.18 -2.96 8.78
N ILE A 107 -1.82 -1.84 9.09
CA ILE A 107 -3.25 -1.63 8.98
C ILE A 107 -3.44 -0.45 8.03
N GLU A 108 -4.23 -0.65 7.00
CA GLU A 108 -4.58 0.37 6.01
C GLU A 108 -6.10 0.46 5.88
N LEU A 109 -6.62 1.68 5.90
CA LEU A 109 -8.02 2.02 5.71
C LEU A 109 -8.13 2.87 4.45
N VAL A 110 -9.02 2.50 3.55
CA VAL A 110 -9.23 3.21 2.28
C VAL A 110 -10.71 3.49 2.07
N SER A 111 -11.00 4.74 1.71
CA SER A 111 -12.29 5.16 1.16
C SER A 111 -12.07 5.75 -0.22
N GLU A 112 -13.00 5.47 -1.14
CA GLU A 112 -12.96 6.00 -2.50
C GLU A 112 -14.16 6.92 -2.72
N VAL A 113 -13.91 8.16 -3.13
CA VAL A 113 -14.94 9.18 -3.31
C VAL A 113 -14.70 9.86 -4.66
N GLN A 114 -15.50 9.52 -5.67
CA GLN A 114 -15.37 9.99 -7.06
C GLN A 114 -13.91 9.97 -7.58
N GLY A 115 -13.23 8.83 -7.44
CA GLY A 115 -11.86 8.65 -7.91
C GLY A 115 -10.77 9.27 -7.01
N VAL A 116 -11.14 9.94 -5.91
CA VAL A 116 -10.21 10.34 -4.85
C VAL A 116 -10.12 9.22 -3.82
N PHE A 117 -8.91 8.78 -3.52
CA PHE A 117 -8.63 7.76 -2.53
C PHE A 117 -8.15 8.43 -1.23
N LEU A 118 -8.94 8.32 -0.17
CA LEU A 118 -8.48 8.64 1.17
C LEU A 118 -7.84 7.39 1.74
N VAL A 119 -6.58 7.50 2.14
CA VAL A 119 -5.83 6.37 2.71
C VAL A 119 -5.32 6.78 4.10
N THR A 120 -5.65 6.02 5.13
CA THR A 120 -5.05 6.15 6.48
C THR A 120 -4.34 4.85 6.81
N SER A 121 -3.07 4.91 7.19
CA SER A 121 -2.30 3.73 7.58
C SER A 121 -1.35 4.01 8.73
N ASN A 122 -0.82 2.97 9.36
CA ASN A 122 0.25 3.09 10.35
C ASN A 122 1.66 3.06 9.73
N THR A 123 1.85 3.44 8.47
CA THR A 123 3.15 3.25 7.76
C THR A 123 4.09 4.45 7.79
N HIS A 124 4.00 5.33 8.80
CA HIS A 124 4.84 6.53 8.87
C HIS A 124 6.34 6.17 8.80
N GLY A 125 7.07 6.85 7.92
CA GLY A 125 8.51 6.64 7.71
C GLY A 125 8.87 5.43 6.83
N ILE A 126 7.91 4.62 6.38
CA ILE A 126 8.16 3.44 5.53
C ILE A 126 8.01 3.78 4.06
N ASP A 127 6.89 4.40 3.69
CA ASP A 127 6.63 4.74 2.30
C ASP A 127 7.27 6.08 1.95
N ARG A 128 8.07 6.07 0.88
CA ARG A 128 8.93 7.19 0.47
C ARG A 128 8.63 7.68 -0.93
N LEU A 129 7.64 7.07 -1.58
CA LEU A 129 7.20 7.46 -2.90
C LEU A 129 6.12 8.54 -2.82
N GLU A 130 6.18 9.46 -3.79
CA GLU A 130 5.20 10.52 -3.92
C GLU A 130 3.86 9.94 -4.42
N PRO A 131 2.75 10.12 -3.71
CA PRO A 131 1.47 9.59 -4.16
C PRO A 131 0.89 10.42 -5.31
N PRO A 132 0.00 9.83 -6.14
CA PRO A 132 -0.77 10.59 -7.11
C PRO A 132 -1.63 11.66 -6.40
N PRO A 133 -1.93 12.81 -7.05
CA PRO A 133 -2.81 13.85 -6.48
C PRO A 133 -4.20 13.33 -6.03
N GLU A 134 -4.68 12.27 -6.67
CA GLU A 134 -5.92 11.58 -6.36
C GLU A 134 -5.84 10.77 -5.04
N ALA A 135 -4.64 10.45 -4.54
CA ALA A 135 -4.45 9.74 -3.29
C ALA A 135 -4.08 10.69 -2.14
N ARG A 136 -5.05 10.93 -1.26
CA ARG A 136 -4.87 11.69 -0.01
C ARG A 136 -4.45 10.73 1.10
N ILE A 137 -3.14 10.59 1.28
CA ILE A 137 -2.57 9.62 2.23
C ILE A 137 -2.20 10.31 3.54
N GLU A 138 -2.64 9.74 4.66
CA GLU A 138 -2.12 10.05 5.99
C GLU A 138 -1.48 8.82 6.60
N ARG A 139 -0.25 8.97 7.08
CA ARG A 139 0.54 7.88 7.67
C ARG A 139 0.83 8.22 9.12
N LEU A 140 0.25 7.44 10.03
CA LEU A 140 0.44 7.51 11.48
C LEU A 140 1.61 6.60 11.91
N PRO A 141 2.16 6.79 13.12
CA PRO A 141 3.23 5.93 13.66
C PRO A 141 2.91 4.43 13.59
N MET A 142 3.93 3.60 13.43
CA MET A 142 3.79 2.12 13.32
C MET A 142 3.02 1.46 14.47
N LEU A 143 3.12 2.02 15.68
CA LEU A 143 2.49 1.49 16.87
C LEU A 143 1.13 2.13 17.17
N THR A 144 0.60 2.97 16.26
CA THR A 144 -0.72 3.58 16.44
C THR A 144 -1.79 2.50 16.61
N PRO A 145 -2.61 2.56 17.67
CA PRO A 145 -3.70 1.61 17.88
C PRO A 145 -4.74 1.64 16.75
N LEU A 146 -5.36 0.49 16.48
CA LEU A 146 -6.44 0.36 15.49
C LEU A 146 -7.58 1.36 15.72
N ASP A 147 -7.95 1.58 16.99
CA ASP A 147 -9.02 2.51 17.36
C ASP A 147 -8.74 3.93 16.87
N GLU A 148 -7.49 4.40 17.02
CA GLU A 148 -7.06 5.72 16.58
C GLU A 148 -7.01 5.81 15.05
N LEU A 149 -6.53 4.76 14.36
CA LEU A 149 -6.55 4.68 12.90
C LEU A 149 -7.96 4.82 12.34
N VAL A 150 -8.91 4.06 12.88
CA VAL A 150 -10.31 4.07 12.45
C VAL A 150 -10.93 5.43 12.71
N GLN A 151 -10.82 5.95 13.94
CA GLN A 151 -11.34 7.28 14.30
C GLN A 151 -10.78 8.37 13.38
N ARG A 152 -9.47 8.31 13.08
CA ARG A 152 -8.82 9.27 12.21
C ARG A 152 -9.35 9.18 10.78
N HIS A 153 -9.51 7.96 10.25
CA HIS A 153 -10.03 7.75 8.91
C HIS A 153 -11.48 8.24 8.77
N GLU A 154 -12.35 7.87 9.71
CA GLU A 154 -13.76 8.30 9.74
C GLU A 154 -13.89 9.83 9.79
N SER A 155 -13.05 10.49 10.60
CA SER A 155 -13.00 11.95 10.68
C SER A 155 -12.65 12.59 9.34
N ARG A 156 -11.70 12.01 8.60
CA ARG A 156 -11.27 12.52 7.28
C ARG A 156 -12.31 12.32 6.20
N ILE A 157 -13.03 11.19 6.22
CA ILE A 157 -14.18 10.97 5.32
C ILE A 157 -15.26 12.02 5.61
N THR A 158 -15.60 12.20 6.89
CA THR A 158 -16.61 13.17 7.32
C THR A 158 -16.24 14.58 6.85
N GLU A 159 -14.98 14.98 7.01
CA GLU A 159 -14.48 16.28 6.54
C GLU A 159 -14.56 16.41 5.02
N LEU A 160 -14.17 15.38 4.27
CA LEU A 160 -14.25 15.38 2.82
C LEU A 160 -15.70 15.52 2.33
N LEU A 161 -16.62 14.72 2.87
CA LEU A 161 -18.02 14.75 2.43
C LEU A 161 -18.74 16.03 2.86
N ARG A 162 -18.33 16.64 3.98
CA ARG A 162 -18.84 17.96 4.39
C ARG A 162 -18.36 19.07 3.46
N SER A 163 -17.08 19.03 3.06
CA SER A 163 -16.48 20.03 2.16
C SER A 163 -16.89 19.85 0.70
N HIS A 164 -17.35 18.65 0.33
CA HIS A 164 -17.74 18.28 -1.02
C HIS A 164 -19.02 17.41 -1.02
N PRO A 165 -20.18 17.96 -0.63
CA PRO A 165 -21.44 17.20 -0.49
C PRO A 165 -21.97 16.65 -1.82
N GLU A 166 -21.50 17.18 -2.95
CA GLU A 166 -21.81 16.68 -4.29
C GLU A 166 -21.12 15.34 -4.62
N ARG A 167 -20.11 14.95 -3.83
CA ARG A 167 -19.32 13.75 -4.10
C ARG A 167 -19.94 12.52 -3.47
N THR A 168 -20.08 11.47 -4.28
CA THR A 168 -20.61 10.18 -3.85
C THR A 168 -19.48 9.22 -3.47
N PRO A 169 -19.51 8.65 -2.25
CA PRO A 169 -18.65 7.53 -1.89
C PRO A 169 -18.91 6.30 -2.76
N VAL A 170 -17.87 5.53 -3.02
CA VAL A 170 -18.01 4.17 -3.56
C VAL A 170 -18.40 3.25 -2.43
N HIS A 171 -19.40 2.39 -2.68
CA HIS A 171 -19.82 1.36 -1.74
C HIS A 171 -19.09 0.03 -2.00
N PHE A 172 -18.70 -0.66 -0.94
CA PHE A 172 -18.02 -1.95 -0.96
C PHE A 172 -18.91 -3.03 -0.33
N GLU A 173 -19.77 -3.67 -1.10
CA GLU A 173 -20.65 -4.72 -0.57
C GLU A 173 -20.02 -6.12 -0.71
N THR A 174 -19.17 -6.29 -1.71
CA THR A 174 -18.61 -7.57 -2.09
C THR A 174 -17.08 -7.55 -2.10
N TYR A 175 -16.51 -8.74 -2.22
CA TYR A 175 -15.07 -8.89 -2.45
C TYR A 175 -14.67 -8.25 -3.79
N GLU A 176 -15.51 -8.40 -4.79
CA GLU A 176 -15.33 -7.89 -6.15
C GLU A 176 -15.31 -6.35 -6.17
N ASP A 177 -16.13 -5.69 -5.34
CA ASP A 177 -16.09 -4.23 -5.18
C ASP A 177 -14.74 -3.74 -4.62
N VAL A 178 -14.23 -4.47 -3.61
CA VAL A 178 -12.92 -4.19 -3.02
C VAL A 178 -11.80 -4.39 -4.04
N LEU A 179 -11.84 -5.47 -4.82
CA LEU A 179 -10.88 -5.70 -5.91
C LEU A 179 -10.97 -4.61 -6.97
N GLY A 180 -12.18 -4.19 -7.35
CA GLY A 180 -12.40 -3.09 -8.28
C GLY A 180 -11.77 -1.78 -7.80
N SER A 181 -11.92 -1.45 -6.51
CA SER A 181 -11.30 -0.27 -5.91
C SER A 181 -9.78 -0.34 -5.88
N ILE A 182 -9.22 -1.51 -5.51
CA ILE A 182 -7.77 -1.75 -5.54
C ILE A 182 -7.23 -1.59 -6.97
N GLY A 183 -7.90 -2.18 -7.96
CA GLY A 183 -7.53 -2.07 -9.37
C GLY A 183 -7.53 -0.62 -9.85
N ARG A 184 -8.56 0.16 -9.53
CA ARG A 184 -8.60 1.61 -9.87
C ARG A 184 -7.46 2.38 -9.19
N ALA A 185 -7.16 2.10 -7.93
CA ALA A 185 -6.05 2.73 -7.22
C ALA A 185 -4.69 2.41 -7.88
N HIS A 186 -4.47 1.15 -8.30
CA HIS A 186 -3.27 0.75 -9.04
C HIS A 186 -3.15 1.45 -10.39
N VAL A 187 -4.24 1.55 -11.15
CA VAL A 187 -4.25 2.30 -12.43
C VAL A 187 -3.91 3.78 -12.21
N THR A 188 -4.45 4.39 -11.17
CA THR A 188 -4.14 5.79 -10.82
C THR A 188 -2.66 5.97 -10.45
N MET A 189 -2.11 5.08 -9.63
CA MET A 189 -0.68 5.07 -9.29
C MET A 189 0.18 4.87 -10.54
N ALA A 190 -0.19 3.93 -11.41
CA ALA A 190 0.52 3.62 -12.64
C ALA A 190 0.60 4.83 -13.59
N ARG A 191 -0.55 5.46 -13.83
CA ARG A 191 -0.63 6.68 -14.65
C ARG A 191 0.23 7.80 -14.09
N HIS A 192 0.23 7.98 -12.77
CA HIS A 192 1.07 8.98 -12.13
C HIS A 192 2.56 8.66 -12.31
N ARG A 193 2.98 7.40 -12.09
CA ARG A 193 4.37 6.96 -12.31
C ARG A 193 4.83 7.17 -13.74
N GLN A 194 3.99 6.83 -14.72
CA GLN A 194 4.28 7.08 -16.13
C GLN A 194 4.44 8.59 -16.40
N LYS A 195 3.54 9.41 -15.85
CA LYS A 195 3.57 10.87 -16.01
C LYS A 195 4.83 11.52 -15.44
N VAL A 196 5.32 11.06 -14.28
CA VAL A 196 6.54 11.60 -13.65
C VAL A 196 7.83 10.94 -14.14
N GLY A 197 7.75 10.01 -15.10
CA GLY A 197 8.92 9.35 -15.69
C GLY A 197 9.55 8.27 -14.81
N GLY A 198 8.75 7.63 -13.93
CA GLY A 198 9.20 6.56 -13.04
C GLY A 198 9.55 7.07 -11.63
N LEU A 199 10.71 6.67 -11.11
CA LEU A 199 11.23 7.21 -9.85
C LEU A 199 12.02 8.48 -10.10
N SER A 200 11.76 9.51 -9.31
CA SER A 200 12.59 10.72 -9.29
C SER A 200 13.90 10.49 -8.52
N ARG A 201 14.87 11.41 -8.71
CA ARG A 201 16.11 11.42 -7.94
C ARG A 201 15.80 11.50 -6.45
N ASP A 202 14.98 12.46 -6.06
CA ASP A 202 14.64 12.74 -4.67
C ASP A 202 13.96 11.54 -4.03
N GLU A 203 13.09 10.83 -4.76
CA GLU A 203 12.49 9.59 -4.27
C GLU A 203 13.52 8.49 -4.05
N LEU A 204 14.49 8.32 -4.95
CA LEU A 204 15.56 7.33 -4.76
C LEU A 204 16.50 7.70 -3.60
N GLU A 205 16.84 8.97 -3.45
CA GLU A 205 17.65 9.44 -2.32
C GLU A 205 16.89 9.27 -1.00
N ARG A 206 15.60 9.64 -0.98
CA ARG A 206 14.71 9.38 0.15
C ARG A 206 14.69 7.89 0.45
N LEU A 207 14.43 7.01 -0.53
CA LEU A 207 14.40 5.56 -0.37
C LEU A 207 15.66 5.01 0.29
N LYS A 208 16.81 5.58 -0.05
CA LYS A 208 18.11 5.12 0.43
C LYS A 208 18.60 5.80 1.71
N GLY A 209 18.00 6.93 2.08
CA GLY A 209 18.46 7.75 3.20
C GLY A 209 19.84 8.38 2.97
N ARG A 210 20.30 8.44 1.72
CA ARG A 210 21.58 9.06 1.33
C ARG A 210 21.52 9.62 -0.10
N PRO A 211 22.38 10.60 -0.44
CA PRO A 211 22.57 11.02 -1.83
C PRO A 211 22.93 9.85 -2.75
N LEU A 212 22.55 9.96 -4.03
CA LEU A 212 22.95 9.00 -5.05
C LEU A 212 24.46 9.09 -5.31
N SER A 213 25.09 7.95 -5.52
CA SER A 213 26.45 7.90 -6.09
C SER A 213 26.40 8.17 -7.60
N ALA A 214 27.55 8.54 -8.19
CA ALA A 214 27.65 8.82 -9.62
C ALA A 214 27.13 7.65 -10.50
N SER A 215 27.38 6.40 -10.12
CA SER A 215 26.87 5.22 -10.83
C SER A 215 25.35 5.08 -10.74
N GLU A 216 24.75 5.52 -9.64
CA GLU A 216 23.31 5.47 -9.43
C GLU A 216 22.60 6.64 -10.14
N GLU A 217 23.24 7.80 -10.23
CA GLU A 217 22.77 8.92 -11.06
C GLU A 217 22.85 8.60 -12.56
N ALA A 218 23.93 7.94 -13.01
CA ALA A 218 24.05 7.45 -14.39
C ALA A 218 22.94 6.44 -14.71
N PHE A 219 22.72 5.48 -13.81
CA PHE A 219 21.63 4.52 -13.94
C PHE A 219 20.24 5.19 -13.97
N LEU A 220 20.00 6.18 -13.11
CA LEU A 220 18.73 6.92 -13.09
C LEU A 220 18.48 7.64 -14.42
N ARG A 221 19.52 8.24 -15.02
CA ARG A 221 19.42 8.89 -16.34
C ARG A 221 19.08 7.89 -17.44
N GLU A 222 19.74 6.73 -17.46
CA GLU A 222 19.44 5.63 -18.39
C GLU A 222 17.99 5.16 -18.25
N VAL A 223 17.51 4.99 -17.01
CA VAL A 223 16.14 4.56 -16.72
C VAL A 223 15.09 5.61 -17.09
N GLN A 224 15.40 6.90 -16.94
CA GLN A 224 14.52 8.00 -17.34
C GLN A 224 14.57 8.30 -18.84
N GLY A 225 15.43 7.61 -19.61
CA GLY A 225 15.60 7.86 -21.04
C GLY A 225 16.17 9.25 -21.35
N LYS A 226 16.91 9.86 -20.40
CA LYS A 226 17.56 11.16 -20.61
C LYS A 226 18.94 10.92 -21.22
N PRO A 227 19.23 11.44 -22.44
CA PRO A 227 20.55 11.29 -23.06
C PRO A 227 21.63 12.00 -22.23
N GLU A 228 22.88 11.56 -22.37
CA GLU A 228 24.05 12.26 -21.82
C GLU A 228 24.13 13.67 -22.43
N ALA A 229 24.27 14.68 -21.57
CA ALA A 229 24.52 16.06 -21.94
C ALA A 229 26.03 16.31 -22.03
#